data_AF-Q1L083-F1
#
_entry.id   AF-Q1L083-F1
#
_cell.length_a   1.000
_cell.length_b   1.000
_cell.length_c   1.000
_cell.angle_alpha   90.00
_cell.angle_beta   90.00
_cell.angle_gamma   90.00
#
_symmetry.space_group_name_H-M   'P 1'
#
loop_
_entity.id
_entity.type
_entity.pdbx_description
1 polymer ?
#
loop_
_entity_poly.entity_id
_entity_poly.type
_entity_poly.pdbx_seq_one_letter_code
_entity_poly.pdbx_strand_id
1 'polypeptide(L)'
;PPRRQKLCLFYVADNNEQDKIKTQDDLRDAFIKTAAAETFLAWHYYKSKKDDAEKILKQGEIPPEFFRSMFYTYGDYRDIFFDTDISEKTEEGHVKKAIDCIGKFFSKDGGKSGSGLSRQEWWETNGPDIWKGMLCGLSHHIDEHEREKLTKNKDYQYSTVASTLEDFASRPQFLRW
;
A
#
# COMPACT_ATOMS: atom_id res chain seq x y z
N PRO A 1 4.50 14.91 -4.77
CA PRO A 1 3.09 15.38 -4.56
C PRO A 1 2.75 15.44 -3.05
N PRO A 2 1.83 16.31 -2.60
CA PRO A 2 1.52 16.49 -1.17
C PRO A 2 1.11 15.21 -0.42
N ARG A 3 0.37 14.30 -1.09
CA ARG A 3 0.00 12.97 -0.54
C ARG A 3 1.24 12.16 -0.15
N ARG A 4 2.23 12.05 -1.06
CA ARG A 4 3.45 11.26 -0.87
C ARG A 4 4.28 11.71 0.35
N GLN A 5 4.32 13.01 0.63
CA GLN A 5 5.11 13.56 1.75
C GLN A 5 4.62 13.07 3.12
N LYS A 6 3.33 12.69 3.21
CA LYS A 6 2.69 12.22 4.44
C LYS A 6 2.33 10.74 4.39
N LEU A 7 2.89 10.00 3.42
CA LEU A 7 2.64 8.57 3.25
C LEU A 7 2.97 7.83 4.55
N CYS A 8 2.00 7.09 5.09
CA CYS A 8 2.24 6.24 6.24
C CYS A 8 3.27 5.17 5.87
N LEU A 9 4.35 5.10 6.65
CA LEU A 9 5.39 4.05 6.59
C LEU A 9 5.63 3.44 7.98
N PHE A 10 4.76 3.74 8.95
CA PHE A 10 5.00 3.50 10.36
C PHE A 10 5.42 2.05 10.65
N TYR A 11 4.67 1.07 10.16
CA TYR A 11 4.94 -0.33 10.47
C TYR A 11 6.20 -0.91 9.82
N VAL A 12 6.83 -0.19 8.87
CA VAL A 12 8.08 -0.60 8.21
C VAL A 12 9.26 0.34 8.50
N ALA A 13 9.01 1.51 9.09
CA ALA A 13 10.02 2.55 9.32
C ALA A 13 10.23 2.91 10.81
N ASP A 14 9.26 2.65 11.69
CA ASP A 14 9.42 2.85 13.13
C ASP A 14 10.32 1.76 13.74
N ASN A 15 11.24 2.15 14.63
CA ASN A 15 12.21 1.22 15.20
C ASN A 15 11.55 0.09 15.99
N ASN A 16 10.52 0.39 16.79
CA ASN A 16 9.84 -0.62 17.60
C ASN A 16 9.02 -1.59 16.74
N GLU A 17 8.46 -1.10 15.63
CA GLU A 17 7.77 -1.96 14.68
C GLU A 17 8.76 -2.83 13.90
N GLN A 18 9.91 -2.30 13.48
CA GLN A 18 10.94 -3.08 12.78
C GLN A 18 11.46 -4.25 13.61
N ASP A 19 11.62 -4.09 14.93
CA ASP A 19 12.07 -5.17 15.82
C ASP A 19 11.10 -6.37 15.87
N LYS A 20 9.84 -6.16 15.46
CA LYS A 20 8.82 -7.20 15.34
C LYS A 20 8.90 -7.95 14.01
N ILE A 21 9.56 -7.38 13.00
CA ILE A 21 9.65 -7.97 11.66
C ILE A 21 10.86 -8.91 11.61
N LYS A 22 10.61 -10.21 11.71
CA LYS A 22 11.67 -11.24 11.76
C LYS A 22 11.64 -12.16 10.54
N THR A 23 10.50 -12.23 9.87
CA THR A 23 10.25 -13.08 8.72
C THR A 23 9.67 -12.28 7.55
N GLN A 24 9.64 -12.88 6.37
CA GLN A 24 8.95 -12.27 5.22
C GLN A 24 7.43 -12.19 5.42
N ASP A 25 6.84 -13.06 6.24
CA ASP A 25 5.43 -12.99 6.60
C ASP A 25 5.16 -11.78 7.52
N ASP A 26 6.05 -11.51 8.48
CA ASP A 26 5.95 -10.29 9.28
C ASP A 26 6.10 -9.04 8.41
N LEU A 27 6.98 -9.08 7.40
CA LEU A 27 7.16 -7.98 6.45
C LEU A 27 5.88 -7.75 5.64
N ARG A 28 5.26 -8.83 5.16
CA ARG A 28 3.96 -8.80 4.46
C ARG A 28 2.91 -8.13 5.34
N ASP A 29 2.79 -8.58 6.58
CA ASP A 29 1.81 -8.04 7.53
C ASP A 29 2.07 -6.56 7.84
N ALA A 30 3.33 -6.15 7.96
CA ALA A 30 3.70 -4.75 8.14
C ALA A 30 3.31 -3.88 6.94
N PHE A 31 3.50 -4.36 5.71
CA PHE A 31 3.04 -3.67 4.51
C PHE A 31 1.51 -3.56 4.43
N ILE A 32 0.79 -4.64 4.72
CA ILE A 32 -0.68 -4.65 4.76
C ILE A 32 -1.19 -3.61 5.77
N LYS A 33 -0.63 -3.60 6.99
CA LYS A 33 -1.00 -2.61 8.04
C LYS A 33 -0.70 -1.19 7.60
N THR A 34 0.46 -0.96 6.99
CA THR A 34 0.87 0.35 6.49
C THR A 34 -0.10 0.86 5.42
N ALA A 35 -0.41 0.03 4.42
CA ALA A 35 -1.31 0.38 3.32
C ALA A 35 -2.76 0.57 3.79
N ALA A 36 -3.23 -0.26 4.74
CA ALA A 36 -4.53 -0.10 5.37
C ALA A 36 -4.64 1.21 6.16
N ALA A 37 -3.63 1.51 6.98
CA ALA A 37 -3.58 2.73 7.79
C ALA A 37 -3.52 4.00 6.92
N GLU A 38 -2.69 4.00 5.88
CA GLU A 38 -2.67 5.10 4.90
C GLU A 38 -4.02 5.29 4.23
N THR A 39 -4.64 4.20 3.77
CA THR A 39 -5.94 4.28 3.09
C THR A 39 -7.03 4.80 4.03
N PHE A 40 -7.04 4.36 5.28
CA PHE A 40 -7.96 4.84 6.31
C PHE A 40 -7.78 6.35 6.58
N LEU A 41 -6.54 6.81 6.79
CA LEU A 41 -6.25 8.22 7.04
C LEU A 41 -6.56 9.09 5.82
N ALA A 42 -6.21 8.63 4.61
CA ALA A 42 -6.53 9.29 3.36
C ALA A 42 -8.04 9.39 3.15
N TRP A 43 -8.79 8.34 3.48
CA TRP A 43 -10.25 8.36 3.44
C TRP A 43 -10.83 9.38 4.40
N HIS A 44 -10.36 9.40 5.65
CA HIS A 44 -10.76 10.38 6.65
C HIS A 44 -10.51 11.83 6.19
N TYR A 45 -9.40 12.08 5.50
CA TYR A 45 -9.14 13.37 4.91
C TYR A 45 -10.07 13.66 3.71
N TYR A 46 -10.27 12.68 2.82
CA TYR A 46 -11.13 12.84 1.64
C TYR A 46 -12.58 13.15 2.02
N LYS A 47 -13.16 12.36 2.95
CA LYS A 47 -14.54 12.52 3.41
C LYS A 47 -14.77 13.84 4.15
N SER A 48 -13.74 14.41 4.79
CA SER A 48 -13.84 15.72 5.43
C SER A 48 -14.09 16.88 4.44
N LYS A 49 -13.94 16.63 3.14
CA LYS A 49 -14.10 17.62 2.06
C LYS A 49 -15.19 17.27 1.06
N LYS A 50 -15.86 16.12 1.21
CA LYS A 50 -16.77 15.54 0.21
C LYS A 50 -17.95 14.90 0.94
N ASP A 51 -19.02 15.67 1.10
CA ASP A 51 -20.17 15.29 1.95
C ASP A 51 -20.84 13.96 1.54
N ASP A 52 -20.88 13.65 0.24
CA ASP A 52 -21.49 12.42 -0.28
C ASP A 52 -20.59 11.18 -0.27
N ALA A 53 -19.30 11.32 0.07
CA ALA A 53 -18.32 10.24 -0.06
C ALA A 53 -18.69 9.02 0.79
N GLU A 54 -19.13 9.23 2.04
CA GLU A 54 -19.51 8.16 2.95
C GLU A 54 -20.75 7.40 2.45
N LYS A 55 -21.72 8.10 1.85
CA LYS A 55 -22.92 7.48 1.28
C LYS A 55 -22.57 6.58 0.09
N ILE A 56 -21.69 7.04 -0.79
CA ILE A 56 -21.19 6.26 -1.94
C ILE A 56 -20.48 4.99 -1.43
N LEU A 57 -19.62 5.13 -0.42
CA LEU A 57 -18.90 3.99 0.16
C LEU A 57 -19.84 2.93 0.72
N LYS A 58 -20.89 3.34 1.45
CA LYS A 58 -21.90 2.44 2.03
C LYS A 58 -22.76 1.73 0.98
N GLN A 59 -22.84 2.27 -0.23
CA GLN A 59 -23.47 1.61 -1.38
C GLN A 59 -22.57 0.55 -2.01
N GLY A 60 -21.31 0.44 -1.58
CA GLY A 60 -20.34 -0.51 -2.11
C GLY A 60 -19.53 0.05 -3.28
N GLU A 61 -19.48 1.37 -3.43
CA GLU A 61 -18.74 2.07 -4.49
C GLU A 61 -17.62 2.93 -3.90
N ILE A 62 -16.50 3.07 -4.61
CA ILE A 62 -15.41 3.96 -4.25
C ILE A 62 -15.52 5.21 -5.13
N PRO A 63 -15.57 6.42 -4.54
CA PRO A 63 -15.51 7.66 -5.32
C PRO A 63 -14.33 7.64 -6.31
N PRO A 64 -14.54 7.91 -7.62
CA PRO A 64 -13.49 7.72 -8.64
C PRO A 64 -12.18 8.48 -8.36
N GLU A 65 -12.27 9.69 -7.80
CA GLU A 65 -11.10 10.48 -7.39
C GLU A 65 -10.29 9.76 -6.29
N PHE A 66 -10.97 9.18 -5.30
CA PHE A 66 -10.34 8.45 -4.21
C PHE A 66 -9.76 7.13 -4.69
N PHE A 67 -10.49 6.41 -5.55
CA PHE A 67 -10.02 5.16 -6.17
C PHE A 67 -8.72 5.38 -6.96
N ARG A 68 -8.65 6.46 -7.74
CA ARG A 68 -7.42 6.86 -8.42
C ARG A 68 -6.30 7.17 -7.42
N SER A 69 -6.59 7.83 -6.30
CA SER A 69 -5.60 8.06 -5.24
C SER A 69 -5.05 6.76 -4.65
N MET A 70 -5.86 5.71 -4.55
CA MET A 70 -5.39 4.39 -4.09
C MET A 70 -4.34 3.80 -5.05
N PHE A 71 -4.50 3.96 -6.37
CA PHE A 71 -3.49 3.51 -7.35
C PHE A 71 -2.15 4.21 -7.13
N TYR A 72 -2.16 5.53 -6.89
CA TYR A 72 -0.96 6.28 -6.57
C TYR A 72 -0.29 5.78 -5.28
N THR A 73 -1.07 5.53 -4.23
CA THR A 73 -0.55 5.01 -2.95
C THR A 73 0.04 3.61 -3.11
N TYR A 74 -0.63 2.70 -3.84
CA TYR A 74 -0.12 1.37 -4.15
C TYR A 74 1.19 1.44 -4.93
N GLY A 75 1.26 2.31 -5.95
CA GLY A 75 2.48 2.57 -6.72
C GLY A 75 3.64 3.09 -5.86
N ASP A 76 3.38 4.00 -4.94
CA ASP A 76 4.43 4.49 -4.03
C ASP A 76 4.97 3.38 -3.12
N TYR A 77 4.10 2.52 -2.56
CA TYR A 77 4.56 1.37 -1.77
C TYR A 77 5.40 0.39 -2.60
N ARG A 78 4.99 0.17 -3.86
CA ARG A 78 5.75 -0.64 -4.82
C ARG A 78 7.14 -0.06 -5.04
N ASP A 79 7.24 1.24 -5.30
CA ASP A 79 8.54 1.89 -5.52
C ASP A 79 9.45 1.82 -4.30
N ILE A 80 8.89 2.00 -3.09
CA ILE A 80 9.66 1.86 -1.84
C ILE A 80 10.14 0.42 -1.69
N PHE A 81 9.31 -0.56 -1.99
CA PHE A 81 9.67 -1.98 -1.93
C PHE A 81 10.80 -2.35 -2.92
N PHE A 82 10.76 -1.81 -4.14
CA PHE A 82 11.80 -2.05 -5.14
C PHE A 82 13.00 -1.09 -5.04
N ASP A 83 13.02 -0.17 -4.07
CA ASP A 83 14.03 0.90 -3.95
C ASP A 83 14.13 1.78 -5.23
N THR A 84 13.03 1.92 -5.95
CA THR A 84 12.89 2.82 -7.11
C THR A 84 12.22 4.15 -6.73
N ASP A 85 11.87 4.33 -5.46
CA ASP A 85 11.33 5.58 -4.95
C ASP A 85 12.35 6.73 -5.05
N ILE A 86 11.90 7.85 -5.61
CA ILE A 86 12.71 9.02 -5.97
C ILE A 86 12.73 10.08 -4.85
N SER A 87 12.08 9.82 -3.71
CA SER A 87 12.15 10.72 -2.56
C SER A 87 13.57 10.79 -2.03
N GLU A 88 13.88 11.90 -1.35
CA GLU A 88 15.14 12.02 -0.63
C GLU A 88 15.24 10.97 0.49
N LYS A 89 16.39 10.29 0.57
CA LYS A 89 16.67 9.20 1.51
C LYS A 89 17.66 9.67 2.59
N THR A 90 17.17 10.51 3.49
CA THR A 90 17.97 11.00 4.63
C THR A 90 18.13 9.92 5.70
N GLU A 91 19.22 9.96 6.48
CA GLU A 91 19.51 8.95 7.53
C GLU A 91 18.39 8.81 8.57
N GLU A 92 17.75 9.92 8.94
CA GLU A 92 16.64 9.92 9.90
C GLU A 92 15.27 9.72 9.23
N GLY A 93 15.23 9.74 7.90
CA GLY A 93 14.01 9.71 7.09
C GLY A 93 13.33 8.34 7.06
N HIS A 94 12.00 8.34 7.17
CA HIS A 94 11.20 7.10 7.17
C HIS A 94 11.36 6.28 5.88
N VAL A 95 11.60 6.93 4.74
CA VAL A 95 11.80 6.23 3.46
C VAL A 95 13.05 5.39 3.48
N LYS A 96 14.18 5.95 3.94
CA LYS A 96 15.44 5.21 4.07
C LYS A 96 15.28 4.05 5.05
N LYS A 97 14.70 4.31 6.23
CA LYS A 97 14.43 3.27 7.24
C LYS A 97 13.58 2.12 6.71
N ALA A 98 12.54 2.42 5.92
CA ALA A 98 11.72 1.40 5.27
C ALA A 98 12.52 0.58 4.26
N ILE A 99 13.27 1.22 3.37
CA ILE A 99 14.12 0.54 2.36
C ILE A 99 15.16 -0.36 3.05
N ASP A 100 15.81 0.14 4.10
CA ASP A 100 16.80 -0.62 4.88
C ASP A 100 16.14 -1.81 5.58
N CYS A 101 14.93 -1.65 6.13
CA CYS A 101 14.15 -2.75 6.71
C CYS A 101 13.88 -3.84 5.66
N ILE A 102 13.35 -3.46 4.51
CA ILE A 102 13.04 -4.37 3.40
C ILE A 102 14.30 -5.08 2.92
N GLY A 103 15.41 -4.34 2.79
CA GLY A 103 16.69 -4.87 2.38
C GLY A 103 17.24 -6.00 3.25
N LYS A 104 16.86 -6.09 4.53
CA LYS A 104 17.24 -7.20 5.43
C LYS A 104 16.71 -8.55 4.96
N PHE A 105 15.64 -8.57 4.16
CA PHE A 105 14.94 -9.79 3.75
C PHE A 105 15.30 -10.28 2.35
N PHE A 106 16.14 -9.55 1.61
CA PHE A 106 16.51 -9.88 0.23
C PHE A 106 18.02 -9.77 0.04
N SER A 107 18.61 -10.66 -0.76
CA SER A 107 20.05 -10.64 -1.00
C SER A 107 20.45 -9.38 -1.77
N LYS A 108 21.58 -8.77 -1.40
CA LYS A 108 22.07 -7.51 -2.01
C LYS A 108 22.36 -7.63 -3.51
N ASP A 109 22.64 -8.84 -4.00
CA ASP A 109 22.97 -9.12 -5.40
C ASP A 109 21.74 -9.47 -6.26
N GLY A 110 20.52 -9.16 -5.81
CA GLY A 110 19.29 -9.55 -6.50
C GLY A 110 18.97 -11.05 -6.41
N GLY A 111 19.75 -11.79 -5.61
CA GLY A 111 19.54 -13.21 -5.33
C GLY A 111 18.35 -13.46 -4.42
N LYS A 112 17.91 -14.73 -4.41
CA LYS A 112 16.83 -15.24 -3.55
C LYS A 112 17.11 -14.95 -2.06
N SER A 113 16.07 -14.62 -1.31
CA SER A 113 16.11 -14.49 0.15
C SER A 113 16.43 -15.82 0.85
N GLY A 114 16.59 -15.81 2.18
CA GLY A 114 16.66 -17.03 2.99
C GLY A 114 15.41 -17.94 2.88
N SER A 115 14.28 -17.40 2.40
CA SER A 115 13.05 -18.14 2.06
C SER A 115 12.96 -18.53 0.58
N GLY A 116 13.92 -18.14 -0.27
CA GLY A 116 13.98 -18.55 -1.67
C GLY A 116 13.28 -17.63 -2.67
N LEU A 117 12.65 -16.51 -2.25
CA LEU A 117 11.94 -15.58 -3.14
C LEU A 117 12.81 -14.38 -3.51
N SER A 118 12.77 -14.00 -4.79
CA SER A 118 13.22 -12.68 -5.25
C SER A 118 12.23 -11.59 -4.82
N ARG A 119 12.65 -10.32 -4.91
CA ARG A 119 11.74 -9.18 -4.67
C ARG A 119 10.53 -9.23 -5.61
N GLN A 120 10.75 -9.60 -6.87
CA GLN A 120 9.68 -9.69 -7.85
C GLN A 120 8.66 -10.76 -7.47
N GLU A 121 9.10 -12.00 -7.20
CA GLU A 121 8.19 -13.08 -6.79
C GLU A 121 7.45 -12.75 -5.49
N TRP A 122 8.13 -12.09 -4.54
CA TRP A 122 7.49 -11.63 -3.31
C TRP A 122 6.39 -10.61 -3.58
N TRP A 123 6.64 -9.61 -4.43
CA TRP A 123 5.64 -8.60 -4.75
C TRP A 123 4.47 -9.19 -5.54
N GLU A 124 4.73 -10.04 -6.53
CA GLU A 124 3.68 -10.73 -7.28
C GLU A 124 2.78 -11.58 -6.37
N THR A 125 3.37 -12.20 -5.34
CA THR A 125 2.64 -12.99 -4.34
C THR A 125 1.83 -12.11 -3.38
N ASN A 126 2.42 -11.01 -2.89
CA ASN A 126 1.87 -10.26 -1.74
C ASN A 126 1.20 -8.93 -2.10
N GLY A 127 1.47 -8.36 -3.28
CA GLY A 127 0.79 -7.19 -3.83
C GLY A 127 -0.75 -7.30 -3.81
N PRO A 128 -1.35 -8.45 -4.18
CA PRO A 128 -2.78 -8.68 -4.03
C PRO A 128 -3.29 -8.50 -2.60
N ASP A 129 -2.54 -8.98 -1.60
CA ASP A 129 -2.91 -8.85 -0.19
C ASP A 129 -2.73 -7.43 0.34
N ILE A 130 -1.72 -6.70 -0.15
CA ILE A 130 -1.54 -5.27 0.16
C ILE A 130 -2.75 -4.48 -0.36
N TRP A 131 -3.15 -4.70 -1.61
CA TRP A 131 -4.35 -4.08 -2.18
C TRP A 131 -5.62 -4.42 -1.39
N LYS A 132 -5.79 -5.70 -1.02
CA LYS A 132 -6.90 -6.13 -0.17
C LYS A 132 -6.86 -5.42 1.20
N GLY A 133 -5.68 -5.24 1.78
CA GLY A 133 -5.46 -4.44 2.98
C GLY A 133 -5.95 -3.02 2.84
N MET A 134 -5.71 -2.37 1.70
CA MET A 134 -6.21 -1.03 1.40
C MET A 134 -7.75 -0.98 1.37
N LEU A 135 -8.41 -1.94 0.71
CA LEU A 135 -9.88 -2.05 0.68
C LEU A 135 -10.47 -2.28 2.08
N CYS A 136 -9.81 -3.12 2.88
CA CYS A 136 -10.20 -3.34 4.28
C CYS A 136 -10.03 -2.05 5.09
N GLY A 137 -8.89 -1.36 4.99
CA GLY A 137 -8.63 -0.10 5.68
C GLY A 137 -9.63 1.00 5.31
N LEU A 138 -10.06 1.04 4.05
CA LEU A 138 -11.09 1.96 3.56
C LEU A 138 -12.46 1.74 4.21
N SER A 139 -12.82 0.51 4.55
CA SER A 139 -14.19 0.13 4.90
C SER A 139 -14.34 -0.46 6.31
N HIS A 140 -13.28 -0.53 7.10
CA HIS A 140 -13.35 -1.14 8.42
C HIS A 140 -14.26 -0.36 9.38
N HIS A 141 -14.44 0.94 9.17
CA HIS A 141 -15.25 1.82 10.02
C HIS A 141 -16.76 1.83 9.68
N ILE A 142 -17.19 1.19 8.60
CA ILE A 142 -18.61 1.06 8.24
C ILE A 142 -19.20 -0.30 8.68
N ASP A 143 -20.53 -0.37 8.73
CA ASP A 143 -21.26 -1.57 9.13
C ASP A 143 -20.88 -2.78 8.28
N GLU A 144 -20.87 -3.96 8.90
CA GLU A 144 -20.41 -5.19 8.25
C GLU A 144 -21.14 -5.49 6.94
N HIS A 145 -22.47 -5.35 6.92
CA HIS A 145 -23.27 -5.55 5.71
C HIS A 145 -22.94 -4.55 4.59
N GLU A 146 -22.59 -3.31 4.92
CA GLU A 146 -22.18 -2.30 3.94
C GLU A 146 -20.76 -2.57 3.43
N ARG A 147 -19.85 -2.93 4.34
CA ARG A 147 -18.48 -3.36 4.04
C ARG A 147 -18.45 -4.58 3.11
N GLU A 148 -19.35 -5.54 3.30
CA GLU A 148 -19.45 -6.70 2.42
C GLU A 148 -19.76 -6.31 0.98
N LYS A 149 -20.61 -5.29 0.75
CA LYS A 149 -20.90 -4.82 -0.61
C LYS A 149 -19.64 -4.34 -1.31
N LEU A 150 -18.82 -3.54 -0.62
CA LEU A 150 -17.56 -3.04 -1.15
C LEU A 150 -16.54 -4.15 -1.39
N THR A 151 -16.30 -4.99 -0.37
CA THR A 151 -15.24 -6.02 -0.42
C THR A 151 -15.57 -7.17 -1.37
N LYS A 152 -16.86 -7.44 -1.61
CA LYS A 152 -17.33 -8.41 -2.62
C LYS A 152 -17.54 -7.78 -4.00
N ASN A 153 -17.46 -6.46 -4.14
CA ASN A 153 -17.57 -5.80 -5.44
C ASN A 153 -16.40 -6.22 -6.34
N LYS A 154 -16.72 -6.89 -7.45
CA LYS A 154 -15.73 -7.40 -8.40
C LYS A 154 -14.90 -6.29 -9.03
N ASP A 155 -15.44 -5.09 -9.19
CA ASP A 155 -14.75 -3.97 -9.84
C ASP A 155 -13.53 -3.50 -9.04
N TYR A 156 -13.49 -3.79 -7.73
CA TYR A 156 -12.38 -3.41 -6.85
C TYR A 156 -11.48 -4.59 -6.48
N GLN A 157 -11.85 -5.82 -6.84
CA GLN A 157 -11.00 -6.98 -6.57
C GLN A 157 -9.70 -6.89 -7.37
N TYR A 158 -8.60 -7.32 -6.74
CA TYR A 158 -7.29 -7.31 -7.37
C TYR A 158 -7.29 -8.00 -8.73
N SER A 159 -7.95 -9.17 -8.86
CA SER A 159 -8.06 -9.90 -10.12
C SER A 159 -8.66 -9.08 -11.28
N THR A 160 -9.53 -8.13 -10.99
CA THR A 160 -10.15 -7.25 -11.98
C THR A 160 -9.26 -6.05 -12.31
N VAL A 161 -8.63 -5.46 -11.30
CA VAL A 161 -7.83 -4.22 -11.46
C VAL A 161 -6.35 -4.50 -11.75
N ALA A 162 -5.86 -5.73 -11.60
CA ALA A 162 -4.43 -6.07 -11.62
C ALA A 162 -3.72 -5.53 -12.85
N SER A 163 -4.30 -5.72 -14.05
CA SER A 163 -3.67 -5.27 -15.28
C SER A 163 -3.47 -3.75 -15.32
N THR A 164 -4.47 -2.97 -14.92
CA THR A 164 -4.39 -1.50 -14.94
C THR A 164 -3.59 -0.96 -13.75
N LEU A 165 -3.71 -1.60 -12.59
CA LEU A 165 -3.00 -1.25 -11.37
C LEU A 165 -1.50 -1.49 -11.50
N GLU A 166 -1.09 -2.66 -11.97
CA GLU A 166 0.34 -3.00 -12.14
C GLU A 166 0.97 -2.25 -13.32
N ASP A 167 0.25 -2.05 -14.43
CA ASP A 167 0.73 -1.17 -15.51
C ASP A 167 0.97 0.25 -14.98
N PHE A 168 0.03 0.78 -14.20
CA PHE A 168 0.18 2.09 -13.58
C PHE A 168 1.35 2.14 -12.58
N ALA A 169 1.45 1.15 -11.69
CA ALA A 169 2.44 1.08 -10.62
C ALA A 169 3.86 0.75 -11.11
N SER A 170 4.01 0.20 -12.33
CA SER A 170 5.31 -0.08 -12.94
C SER A 170 5.89 1.08 -13.75
N ARG A 171 5.09 2.10 -14.09
CA ARG A 171 5.59 3.33 -14.73
C ARG A 171 6.70 3.98 -13.88
N PRO A 172 7.66 4.70 -14.47
CA PRO A 172 8.61 5.50 -13.68
C PRO A 172 7.86 6.45 -12.73
N GLN A 173 8.24 6.48 -11.45
CA GLN A 173 7.54 7.27 -10.42
C GLN A 173 7.45 8.75 -10.78
N PHE A 174 8.47 9.29 -11.45
CA PHE A 174 8.48 10.65 -12.00
C PHE A 174 7.30 10.94 -12.95
N LEU A 175 6.86 9.97 -13.76
CA LEU A 175 5.72 10.14 -14.68
C LEU A 175 4.36 9.97 -14.01
N ARG A 176 4.32 9.40 -12.79
CA ARG A 176 3.10 9.34 -12.00
C ARG A 176 2.87 10.67 -11.26
N TRP A 177 3.90 11.19 -10.60
CA TRP A 177 3.82 12.34 -9.71
C TRP A 177 3.56 13.66 -10.42
#